data_AF-A0A560J058-F1
#
_entry.id   AF-A0A560J058-F1
#
_cell.length_a   1.000
_cell.length_b   1.000
_cell.length_c   1.000
_cell.angle_alpha   90.00
_cell.angle_beta   90.00
_cell.angle_gamma   90.00
#
_symmetry.space_group_name_H-M   'P 1'
#
loop_
_entity.id
_entity.type
_entity.pdbx_description
1 polymer ?
#
loop_
_entity_poly.entity_id
_entity_poly.type
_entity_poly.pdbx_seq_one_letter_code
_entity_poly.pdbx_strand_id
1 'polypeptide(L)'
;MTSILAGIAFAVSFAMWAPDFVCALVANWAIEKGVVSRYGYAHEERGGSALRLMEEGIVDDDWLVWLTGEELRSRIVSEEKADLGLGW
;
A
#
# COMPACT_ATOMS: atom_id res chain seq x y z
N MET A 1 7.28 8.72 3.74
CA MET A 1 6.14 8.75 4.69
C MET A 1 6.52 7.97 5.95
N THR A 2 6.05 8.32 7.15
CA THR A 2 6.28 7.45 8.33
C THR A 2 5.27 6.30 8.34
N SER A 3 5.60 5.17 8.96
CA SER A 3 4.70 3.99 9.03
C SER A 3 3.32 4.31 9.64
N ILE A 4 3.27 5.28 10.54
CA ILE A 4 2.04 5.73 11.21
C ILE A 4 1.07 6.37 10.21
N LEU A 5 1.57 7.20 9.29
CA LEU A 5 0.74 7.84 8.27
C LEU A 5 0.10 6.81 7.33
N ALA A 6 0.83 5.75 6.98
CA ALA A 6 0.30 4.66 6.17
C ALA A 6 -0.83 3.91 6.91
N GLY A 7 -0.63 3.60 8.20
CA GLY A 7 -1.68 3.00 9.04
C GLY A 7 -2.93 3.87 9.14
N ILE A 8 -2.78 5.18 9.36
CA ILE A 8 -3.92 6.12 9.38
C ILE A 8 -4.64 6.14 8.03
N ALA A 9 -3.90 6.21 6.92
CA ALA A 9 -4.50 6.21 5.58
C ALA A 9 -5.33 4.93 5.34
N PHE A 10 -4.82 3.78 5.75
CA PHE A 10 -5.53 2.50 5.66
C PHE A 10 -6.77 2.44 6.56
N ALA A 11 -6.66 2.87 7.82
CA ALA A 11 -7.79 2.90 8.75
C ALA A 11 -8.92 3.82 8.25
N VAL A 12 -8.56 5.03 7.80
CA VAL A 12 -9.53 5.98 7.21
C VAL A 12 -10.14 5.39 5.94
N SER A 13 -9.33 4.78 5.08
CA SER A 13 -9.84 4.21 3.83
C SER A 13 -10.87 3.11 4.09
N PHE A 14 -10.57 2.22 5.04
CA PHE A 14 -11.48 1.17 5.46
C PHE A 14 -12.77 1.73 6.07
N ALA A 15 -12.66 2.67 7.02
CA ALA A 15 -13.81 3.21 7.74
C ALA A 15 -14.76 4.02 6.83
N MET A 16 -14.21 4.75 5.86
CA MET A 16 -15.00 5.70 5.05
C MET A 16 -15.52 5.10 3.75
N TRP A 17 -14.75 4.20 3.13
CA TRP A 17 -15.05 3.74 1.77
C TRP A 17 -15.24 2.23 1.64
N ALA A 18 -14.89 1.44 2.66
CA ALA A 18 -14.98 -0.03 2.64
C ALA A 18 -14.52 -0.65 1.31
N PRO A 19 -13.31 -0.32 0.82
CA PRO A 19 -12.90 -0.66 -0.52
C PRO A 19 -12.62 -2.16 -0.67
N ASP A 20 -12.89 -2.71 -1.86
CA ASP A 20 -12.46 -4.06 -2.23
C ASP A 20 -10.94 -4.16 -2.41
N PHE A 21 -10.28 -3.05 -2.76
CA PHE A 21 -8.82 -2.95 -2.88
C PHE A 21 -8.31 -1.54 -2.58
N VAL A 22 -7.10 -1.43 -2.03
CA VAL A 22 -6.33 -0.18 -1.95
C VAL A 22 -5.05 -0.37 -2.74
N CYS A 23 -4.81 0.51 -3.72
CA CYS A 23 -3.63 0.43 -4.60
C CYS A 23 -2.82 1.73 -4.63
N ALA A 24 -1.57 1.60 -5.04
CA ALA A 24 -0.68 2.72 -5.31
C ALA A 24 0.28 2.39 -6.46
N LEU A 25 0.74 3.43 -7.15
CA LEU A 25 1.87 3.37 -8.06
C LEU A 25 3.13 3.81 -7.31
N VAL A 26 4.18 3.02 -7.40
CA VAL A 26 5.43 3.25 -6.67
C VAL A 26 6.64 3.03 -7.56
N ALA A 27 7.57 3.98 -7.50
CA ALA A 27 8.81 3.88 -8.24
C ALA A 27 9.63 2.65 -7.82
N ASN A 28 10.33 2.06 -8.79
CA ASN A 28 11.15 0.86 -8.61
C ASN A 28 12.13 0.95 -7.42
N TRP A 29 12.69 2.14 -7.15
CA TRP A 29 13.60 2.34 -6.01
C TRP A 29 12.92 2.07 -4.64
N ALA A 30 11.61 2.28 -4.53
CA ALA A 30 10.86 2.03 -3.30
C ALA A 30 10.66 0.53 -3.06
N ILE A 31 10.49 -0.24 -4.13
CA ILE A 31 10.45 -1.72 -4.11
C ILE A 31 11.80 -2.25 -3.64
N GLU A 32 12.90 -1.82 -4.28
CA GLU A 32 14.27 -2.26 -3.96
C GLU A 32 14.67 -1.97 -2.50
N LYS A 33 14.13 -0.91 -1.91
CA LYS A 33 14.39 -0.54 -0.50
C LYS A 33 13.44 -1.21 0.50
N GLY A 34 12.54 -2.08 0.06
CA GLY A 34 11.55 -2.73 0.94
C GLY A 34 10.57 -1.75 1.58
N VAL A 35 10.34 -0.59 0.97
CA VAL A 35 9.40 0.42 1.51
C VAL A 35 7.96 -0.09 1.42
N VAL A 36 7.65 -0.80 0.34
CA VAL A 36 6.33 -1.37 0.08
C VAL A 36 5.96 -2.44 1.10
N SER A 37 6.88 -3.36 1.40
CA SER A 37 6.68 -4.38 2.44
C SER A 37 6.60 -3.77 3.84
N ARG A 38 7.33 -2.67 4.10
CA ARG A 38 7.25 -1.96 5.37
C ARG A 38 5.90 -1.26 5.59
N TYR A 39 5.30 -0.68 4.56
CA TYR A 39 3.91 -0.18 4.63
C TYR A 39 2.90 -1.32 4.54
N GLY A 40 3.35 -2.45 4.00
CA GLY A 40 2.69 -3.73 4.12
C GLY A 40 1.61 -3.95 3.08
N TYR A 41 1.81 -3.39 1.89
CA TYR A 41 1.16 -3.94 0.71
C TYR A 41 1.57 -5.40 0.54
N ALA A 42 0.59 -6.27 0.25
CA ALA A 42 0.80 -7.70 0.15
C ALA A 42 1.15 -8.13 -1.28
N HIS A 43 0.77 -7.32 -2.26
CA HIS A 43 0.92 -7.63 -3.68
C HIS A 43 1.69 -6.54 -4.40
N GLU A 44 2.52 -6.95 -5.35
CA GLU A 44 3.33 -6.08 -6.20
C GLU A 44 3.37 -6.62 -7.63
N GLU A 45 3.21 -5.74 -8.61
CA GLU A 45 3.29 -6.04 -10.03
C GLU A 45 4.11 -4.95 -10.73
N ARG A 46 5.07 -5.38 -11.56
CA ARG A 46 5.90 -4.46 -12.34
C ARG A 46 5.13 -3.94 -13.55
N GLY A 47 5.34 -2.67 -13.90
CA GLY A 47 4.71 -2.05 -15.07
C GLY A 47 3.28 -1.59 -14.80
N GLY A 48 2.96 -1.27 -13.54
CA GLY A 48 1.67 -0.69 -13.14
C GLY A 48 1.38 0.65 -13.81
N SER A 49 2.43 1.40 -14.16
CA SER A 49 2.36 2.51 -15.09
C SER A 49 3.60 2.48 -15.98
N ALA A 50 3.39 2.61 -17.29
CA ALA A 50 4.44 2.70 -18.29
C ALA A 50 4.29 4.03 -19.04
N LEU A 51 4.56 5.14 -18.37
CA LEU A 51 4.50 6.46 -18.99
C LEU A 51 5.82 6.76 -19.70
N ARG A 52 5.71 7.08 -21.00
CA ARG A 52 6.86 7.52 -21.80
C ARG A 52 6.50 8.82 -22.50
N LEU A 53 7.05 9.92 -22.02
CA LEU A 53 6.93 11.23 -22.64
C LEU A 53 8.29 11.56 -23.25
N MET A 54 8.42 11.26 -24.54
CA MET A 54 9.70 11.24 -25.25
C MET A 54 10.29 12.65 -25.45
N GLU A 55 9.45 13.66 -25.62
CA GLU A 55 9.89 15.05 -25.84
C GLU A 55 10.43 15.66 -24.53
N GLU A 56 9.86 15.26 -23.41
CA GLU A 56 10.22 15.68 -22.06
C GLU A 56 11.30 14.79 -21.42
N GLY A 57 11.70 13.69 -22.10
CA GLY A 57 12.67 12.72 -21.59
C GLY A 57 12.19 11.97 -20.35
N ILE A 58 10.88 11.89 -20.11
CA ILE A 58 10.29 11.24 -18.94
C ILE A 58 10.02 9.78 -19.28
N VAL A 59 10.61 8.89 -18.48
CA VAL A 59 10.31 7.45 -18.48
C VAL A 59 9.92 7.08 -17.06
N ASP A 60 8.68 6.64 -16.90
CA ASP A 60 8.15 6.12 -15.64
C ASP A 60 7.80 4.64 -15.81
N ASP A 61 8.37 3.81 -14.94
CA ASP A 61 8.16 2.34 -14.87
C ASP A 61 7.80 2.01 -13.42
N ASP A 62 6.68 2.56 -12.99
CA ASP A 62 6.15 2.38 -11.65
C ASP A 62 5.56 0.98 -11.48
N TRP A 63 5.72 0.46 -10.28
CA TRP A 63 5.08 -0.77 -9.85
C TRP A 63 3.68 -0.49 -9.33
N LEU A 64 2.74 -1.37 -9.63
CA LEU A 64 1.44 -1.42 -8.98
C LEU A 64 1.59 -2.21 -7.69
N VAL A 65 1.18 -1.64 -6.56
CA VAL A 65 1.11 -2.35 -5.28
C VAL A 65 -0.29 -2.27 -4.73
N TRP A 66 -0.78 -3.33 -4.08
CA TRP A 66 -2.14 -3.33 -3.54
C TRP A 66 -2.34 -4.21 -2.31
N LEU A 67 -3.47 -3.96 -1.65
CA LEU A 67 -4.09 -4.79 -0.62
C LEU A 67 -5.54 -5.05 -1.01
N THR A 68 -6.03 -6.24 -0.74
CA THR A 68 -7.47 -6.52 -0.81
C THR A 68 -8.18 -5.91 0.41
N GLY A 69 -9.49 -5.71 0.29
CA GLY A 69 -10.33 -5.23 1.39
C GLY A 69 -10.34 -6.21 2.57
N GLU A 70 -10.19 -7.51 2.31
CA GLU A 70 -10.05 -8.54 3.34
C GLU A 70 -8.70 -8.43 4.08
N GLU A 71 -7.60 -8.25 3.35
CA GLU A 71 -6.26 -8.05 3.92
C GLU A 71 -6.20 -6.74 4.73
N LEU A 72 -6.80 -5.67 4.20
CA LEU A 72 -6.94 -4.40 4.88
C LEU A 72 -7.74 -4.53 6.18
N ARG A 73 -8.87 -5.24 6.16
CA ARG A 73 -9.68 -5.52 7.35
C ARG A 73 -8.91 -6.33 8.39
N SER A 74 -8.24 -7.39 7.95
CA SER A 74 -7.45 -8.27 8.83
C SER A 74 -6.37 -7.47 9.59
N ARG A 75 -5.73 -6.52 8.91
CA ARG A 75 -4.76 -5.60 9.52
C ARG A 75 -5.36 -4.75 10.63
N ILE A 76 -6.47 -4.05 10.33
CA ILE A 76 -7.10 -3.14 11.29
C ILE A 76 -7.61 -3.91 12.52
N VAL A 77 -8.24 -5.08 12.31
CA VAL A 77 -8.75 -5.91 13.42
C VAL A 77 -7.61 -6.51 14.24
N SER A 78 -6.50 -6.88 13.61
CA SER A 78 -5.31 -7.38 14.31
C SER A 78 -4.68 -6.29 15.17
N GLU A 79 -4.57 -5.07 14.65
CA GLU A 79 -4.09 -3.90 15.40
C GLU A 79 -5.03 -3.56 16.58
N GLU A 80 -6.35 -3.58 16.38
CA GLU A 80 -7.32 -3.39 17.47
C GLU A 80 -7.14 -4.44 18.59
N LYS A 81 -6.94 -5.72 18.23
CA LYS A 81 -6.68 -6.77 19.21
C LYS A 81 -5.36 -6.58 19.96
N ALA A 82 -4.32 -6.14 19.27
CA ALA A 82 -3.03 -5.82 19.87
C ALA A 82 -3.15 -4.65 20.86
N ASP A 83 -3.86 -3.58 20.48
CA ASP A 83 -4.13 -2.42 21.33
C ASP A 83 -5.00 -2.77 22.56
N LEU A 84 -5.94 -3.70 22.41
CA LEU A 84 -6.78 -4.20 23.50
C LEU A 84 -6.09 -5.27 24.36
N GLY A 85 -4.85 -5.66 24.06
CA GLY A 85 -4.11 -6.69 24.80
C GLY A 85 -4.73 -8.09 24.71
N LEU A 86 -5.55 -8.35 23.69
CA LEU A 86 -6.25 -9.62 23.49
C LEU A 86 -5.44 -10.50 22.52
N GLY A 87 -4.31 -11.03 22.99
CA GLY A 87 -3.53 -12.04 22.29
C GLY A 87 -3.86 -13.44 22.81
N TRP A 88 -4.57 -14.23 22.02
CA TRP A 88 -4.69 -15.70 22.17
C TRP A 88 -4.52 -16.34 20.80
#